data_AF-A0A7W2YFQ5-F1
#
_entry.id   AF-A0A7W2YFQ5-F1
#
_cell.length_a   1.000
_cell.length_b   1.000
_cell.length_c   1.000
_cell.angle_alpha   90.00
_cell.angle_beta   90.00
_cell.angle_gamma   90.00
#
_symmetry.space_group_name_H-M   'P 1'
#
loop_
_entity.id
_entity.type
_entity.pdbx_description
1 polymer ?
#
loop_
_entity_poly.entity_id
_entity_poly.type
_entity_poly.pdbx_seq_one_letter_code
_entity_poly.pdbx_strand_id
1 'polypeptide(L)' 'MANWVLYHTDGCHLCEQAEQLITEVLCDTSELLLIDIMTDEQLIAEYQITIPVLKSEKGEQLFWPFTLNSVREFLAQAE' A
#
# COMPACT_ATOMS: atom_id res chain seq x y z
N MET A 1 -14.77 6.47 -2.50
CA MET A 1 -13.42 7.08 -2.57
C MET A 1 -12.45 5.99 -2.19
N ALA A 2 -11.24 5.98 -2.71
CA ALA A 2 -10.26 4.98 -2.29
C ALA A 2 -9.83 5.31 -0.85
N ASN A 3 -10.07 4.38 0.06
CA ASN A 3 -9.75 4.52 1.49
C ASN A 3 -8.28 4.16 1.77
N TRP A 4 -7.63 3.50 0.80
CA TRP A 4 -6.29 2.96 0.92
C TRP A 4 -5.45 3.32 -0.30
N VAL A 5 -4.18 3.64 -0.07
CA VAL A 5 -3.20 3.95 -1.11
C VAL A 5 -2.01 3.02 -0.95
N LEU A 6 -1.68 2.26 -1.97
CA LEU A 6 -0.43 1.50 -2.04
C LEU A 6 0.56 2.26 -2.92
N TYR A 7 1.62 2.77 -2.29
CA TYR A 7 2.77 3.32 -2.99
C TYR A 7 3.65 2.18 -3.48
N HIS A 8 3.84 2.13 -4.80
CA HIS A 8 4.57 1.08 -5.48
C HIS A 8 5.36 1.66 -6.65
N THR A 9 6.05 0.79 -7.39
CA THR A 9 6.55 1.11 -8.72
C THR A 9 6.48 -0.14 -9.61
N ASP A 10 6.47 0.04 -10.92
CA ASP A 10 6.44 -1.06 -11.87
C ASP A 10 7.74 -1.89 -11.84
N GLY A 11 7.65 -3.18 -12.14
CA GLY A 11 8.80 -4.09 -12.14
C GLY A 11 9.33 -4.46 -10.74
N CYS A 12 8.61 -4.12 -9.66
CA CYS A 12 9.00 -4.47 -8.30
C CYS A 12 8.24 -5.71 -7.79
N HIS A 13 8.95 -6.84 -7.69
CA HIS A 13 8.38 -8.11 -7.22
C HIS A 13 7.83 -8.06 -5.78
N LEU A 14 8.38 -7.18 -4.95
CA LEU A 14 7.87 -6.95 -3.59
C LEU A 14 6.51 -6.26 -3.62
N CYS A 15 6.31 -5.33 -4.56
CA CYS A 15 5.04 -4.61 -4.71
C CYS A 15 3.92 -5.54 -5.17
N GLU A 16 4.21 -6.47 -6.08
CA GLU A 16 3.24 -7.49 -6.51
C GLU A 16 2.77 -8.35 -5.32
N GLN A 17 3.71 -8.79 -4.46
CA GLN A 17 3.37 -9.57 -3.27
C GLN A 17 2.55 -8.75 -2.26
N ALA A 18 2.90 -7.49 -2.04
CA ALA A 18 2.15 -6.60 -1.18
C ALA A 18 0.72 -6.38 -1.69
N GLU A 19 0.55 -6.08 -2.98
CA GLU A 19 -0.77 -5.91 -3.60
C GLU A 19 -1.63 -7.16 -3.46
N GLN A 20 -1.06 -8.35 -3.68
CA GLN A 20 -1.79 -9.61 -3.50
C GLN A 20 -2.27 -9.80 -2.06
N LEU A 21 -1.43 -9.54 -1.07
CA LEU A 21 -1.83 -9.63 0.34
C LEU A 21 -2.93 -8.61 0.68
N ILE A 22 -2.87 -7.42 0.10
CA ILE A 22 -3.86 -6.36 0.36
C ILE A 22 -5.20 -6.70 -0.28
N THR A 23 -5.19 -7.11 -1.55
CA THR A 23 -6.39 -7.48 -2.32
C THR A 23 -7.04 -8.77 -1.81
N GLU A 24 -6.29 -9.68 -1.17
CA GLU A 24 -6.87 -10.85 -0.51
C GLU A 24 -7.69 -10.49 0.74
N VAL A 25 -7.35 -9.38 1.40
CA VAL A 25 -8.06 -8.90 2.60
C VAL A 25 -9.17 -7.91 2.25
N LEU A 26 -8.93 -7.04 1.28
CA LEU A 26 -9.93 -6.08 0.83
C LEU A 26 -11.11 -6.80 0.18
N CYS A 27 -12.31 -6.46 0.64
CA CYS A 27 -13.54 -6.99 0.06
C CYS A 27 -13.86 -6.32 -1.29
N ASP A 28 -13.54 -5.04 -1.42
CA ASP A 28 -13.70 -4.26 -2.65
C ASP A 28 -12.36 -3.64 -3.06
N THR A 29 -11.88 -4.02 -4.25
CA THR A 29 -10.59 -3.53 -4.77
C THR A 29 -10.65 -2.07 -5.23
N SER A 30 -11.84 -1.48 -5.40
CA SER A 30 -12.00 -0.05 -5.71
C SER A 30 -11.65 0.84 -4.51
N GLU A 31 -11.53 0.26 -3.32
CA GLU A 31 -11.04 0.97 -2.13
C GLU A 31 -9.52 1.13 -2.11
N LEU A 32 -8.79 0.41 -2.98
CA LEU A 32 -7.34 0.48 -3.11
C LEU A 32 -6.94 1.34 -4.32
N LEU A 33 -6.15 2.37 -4.08
CA LEU A 33 -5.50 3.16 -5.11
C LEU A 33 -4.02 2.81 -5.20
N LEU A 34 -3.57 2.49 -6.40
CA LEU A 34 -2.18 2.24 -6.71
C LEU A 34 -1.53 3.56 -7.19
N ILE A 35 -0.46 3.99 -6.50
CA ILE A 35 0.32 5.18 -6.88
C ILE A 35 1.76 4.77 -7.17
N ASP A 36 2.19 5.01 -8.41
CA ASP A 36 3.59 4.83 -8.78
C ASP A 36 4.42 6.02 -8.25
N ILE A 37 5.34 5.72 -7.34
CA ILE A 37 6.22 6.74 -6.75
C ILE A 37 7.10 7.41 -7.79
N MET A 38 7.37 6.77 -8.93
CA MET A 38 8.20 7.33 -10.01
C MET A 38 7.54 8.52 -10.72
N THR A 39 6.27 8.80 -10.43
CA THR A 39 5.53 9.92 -11.01
C THR A 39 5.81 11.26 -10.32
N ASP A 40 6.35 11.27 -9.09
CA ASP A 40 6.59 12.49 -8.32
C ASP A 40 7.92 12.41 -7.53
N GLU A 41 8.79 13.39 -7.72
CA GLU A 41 10.12 13.42 -7.09
C GLU A 41 10.06 13.40 -5.55
N GLN A 42 9.00 13.93 -4.93
CA GLN A 42 8.82 13.89 -3.48
C GLN A 42 8.47 12.48 -3.01
N LEU A 43 7.62 11.75 -3.76
CA LEU A 43 7.31 10.36 -3.46
C LEU A 43 8.53 9.45 -3.63
N ILE A 44 9.38 9.71 -4.63
CA ILE A 44 10.66 9.02 -4.77
C ILE A 44 11.54 9.30 -3.54
N ALA A 45 11.71 10.57 -3.17
CA ALA A 45 12.54 10.94 -2.02
C ALA A 45 12.06 10.28 -0.72
N GLU A 46 10.74 10.15 -0.54
CA GLU A 46 10.12 9.60 0.66
C GLU A 46 10.10 8.06 0.68
N TYR A 47 9.78 7.42 -0.45
CA TYR A 47 9.45 5.99 -0.48
C TYR A 47 10.38 5.09 -1.31
N GLN A 48 11.36 5.61 -2.06
CA GLN A 48 12.20 4.78 -2.95
C GLN A 48 12.86 3.56 -2.27
N ILE A 49 13.15 3.65 -0.96
CA ILE A 49 13.77 2.58 -0.18
C ILE A 49 12.79 1.78 0.69
N THR A 50 11.55 2.25 0.82
CA THR A 50 10.54 1.68 1.71
C THR A 50 9.34 1.09 0.98
N ILE A 51 9.18 1.33 -0.34
CA ILE A 51 8.15 0.66 -1.12
C ILE A 51 8.30 -0.86 -1.06
N PRO A 52 7.19 -1.61 -0.99
CA PRO A 52 5.79 -1.14 -1.01
C PRO A 52 5.32 -0.57 0.35
N VAL A 53 4.52 0.50 0.30
CA VAL A 53 3.92 1.13 1.49
C VAL A 53 2.42 1.30 1.33
N LEU A 54 1.64 0.69 2.23
CA LEU A 54 0.19 0.90 2.31
C LEU A 54 -0.10 2.09 3.24
N LYS A 55 -0.96 3.00 2.81
CA LYS A 55 -1.37 4.18 3.57
C LYS A 55 -2.89 4.25 3.66
N SER A 56 -3.40 4.58 4.84
CA SER A 56 -4.83 4.83 5.06
C SER A 56 -5.20 6.28 4.73
N GLU A 57 -6.49 6.53 4.50
CA GLU A 57 -7.03 7.90 4.37
C GLU A 57 -6.72 8.76 5.62
N LYS A 58 -6.64 8.12 6.80
CA LYS A 58 -6.29 8.76 8.08
C LYS A 58 -4.80 9.11 8.20
N GLY A 59 -3.97 8.68 7.23
CA GLY A 59 -2.55 8.99 7.16
C GLY A 59 -1.63 7.97 7.84
N GLU A 60 -2.17 6.89 8.39
CA GLU A 60 -1.38 5.79 8.95
C GLU A 60 -0.69 5.02 7.82
N GLN A 61 0.47 4.44 8.11
CA GLN A 61 1.29 3.77 7.10
C GLN A 61 1.76 2.41 7.59
N LEU A 62 1.62 1.41 6.73
CA LEU A 62 2.12 0.07 6.90
C LEU A 62 3.24 -0.17 5.89
N PHE A 63 4.46 -0.29 6.41
CA PHE A 63 5.66 -0.51 5.62
C PHE A 63 5.93 -1.99 5.44
N TRP A 64 6.39 -2.38 4.26
CA TRP A 64 6.90 -3.73 4.02
C TRP A 64 8.11 -4.05 4.90
N PRO A 65 8.30 -5.31 5.34
CA PRO A 65 7.48 -6.50 5.11
C PRO A 65 6.29 -6.62 6.06
N PHE A 66 5.12 -6.96 5.49
CA PHE A 66 3.91 -7.25 6.26
C PHE A 66 3.27 -8.56 5.82
N THR A 67 2.44 -9.13 6.69
CA THR A 67 1.72 -10.38 6.44
C THR A 67 0.23 -10.10 6.22
N LEU A 68 -0.51 -11.10 5.74
CA LEU A 68 -1.96 -11.02 5.63
C LEU A 68 -2.63 -10.58 6.95
N ASN A 69 -2.13 -11.07 8.10
CA ASN A 69 -2.68 -10.68 9.39
C ASN A 69 -2.39 -9.21 9.72
N SER A 70 -1.18 -8.73 9.41
CA SER A 70 -0.81 -7.32 9.59
C SER A 70 -1.70 -6.39 8.74
N VAL A 71 -1.99 -6.79 7.49
CA VAL A 71 -2.92 -6.07 6.62
C VAL A 71 -4.32 -6.06 7.20
N ARG A 72 -4.83 -7.21 7.67
CA ARG A 72 -6.15 -7.31 8.31
C ARG A 72 -6.29 -6.39 9.51
N GLU A 73 -5.29 -6.36 10.39
CA GLU A 73 -5.32 -5.48 11.56
C GLU A 73 -5.25 -4.01 11.15
N PHE A 74 -4.39 -3.68 10.19
CA PHE A 74 -4.27 -2.32 9.68
C PHE A 74 -5.59 -1.81 9.06
N LEU A 75 -6.21 -2.61 8.20
CA LEU A 75 -7.50 -2.26 7.59
C LEU A 75 -8.61 -2.12 8.64
N ALA A 76 -8.63 -2.98 9.66
CA ALA A 76 -9.62 -2.92 10.74
C ALA A 76 -9.41 -1.72 11.70
N GLN A 77 -8.18 -1.24 11.87
CA GLN A 77 -7.88 -0.08 12.72
C GLN A 77 -8.17 1.26 12.04
N ALA A 78 -7.97 1.30 10.72
CA ALA A 78 -8.12 2.53 9.96
C ALA A 78 -9.51 2.71 9.30
N GLU A 79 -10.45 1.76 9.49
CA GLU A 79 -11.90 1.93 9.22
C GLU A 79 -12.55 3.01 10.11
#